data_AF-A0A327Z7W4-F1
#
_entry.id   AF-A0A327Z7W4-F1
#
_cell.length_a   1.000
_cell.length_b   1.000
_cell.length_c   1.000
_cell.angle_alpha   90.00
_cell.angle_beta   90.00
_cell.angle_gamma   90.00
#
_symmetry.space_group_name_H-M   'P 1'
#
loop_
_entity.id
_entity.type
_entity.pdbx_description
1 polymer ?
#
loop_
_entity_poly.entity_id
_entity_poly.type
_entity_poly.pdbx_seq_one_letter_code
_entity_poly.pdbx_strand_id
1 'polypeptide(L)'
;MFEPGRTDVVTAVLHLIDGLTRRTVLRDAEVHLDTAGRRETRLIRNRSGLFVLLNHPAGEDLTFRVTAGRAGYREPGPITFRPSRDGVLRVVALERRADAGFGDVAVLVRGTVIRSGGEPGVREPVAGLTVSAEPPPEAAGRQFPATTDGDGVFALAVGITVAPLGEPAPVPTVLHFGADRDVAIDLEHGREHVFAADIDLDGDTVPRFTHQTGRSARP
;
A
#
# COMPACT_ATOMS: atom_id res chain seq x y z
N MET A 1 13.70 32.76 21.99
CA MET A 1 14.68 33.53 21.20
C MET A 1 15.52 32.51 20.45
N PHE A 2 15.56 32.55 19.11
CA PHE A 2 16.34 31.60 18.30
C PHE A 2 17.81 32.02 18.28
N GLU A 3 18.73 31.10 18.56
CA GLU A 3 20.18 31.33 18.38
C GLU A 3 20.60 30.83 16.99
N PRO A 4 20.90 31.72 16.03
CA PRO A 4 21.39 31.33 14.72
C PRO A 4 22.67 30.49 14.85
N GLY A 5 22.71 29.32 14.21
CA GLY A 5 23.87 28.41 14.21
C GLY A 5 23.90 27.37 15.34
N ARG A 6 22.97 27.41 16.30
CA ARG A 6 22.83 26.38 17.36
C ARG A 6 21.48 25.67 17.38
N THR A 7 20.46 26.25 16.76
CA THR A 7 19.12 25.66 16.67
C THR A 7 18.86 25.17 15.26
N ASP A 8 18.63 23.86 15.12
CA ASP A 8 18.14 23.29 13.86
C ASP A 8 16.69 23.73 13.62
N VAL A 9 16.44 24.38 12.48
CA VAL A 9 15.13 24.80 12.02
C VAL A 9 14.67 23.86 10.91
N VAL A 10 13.45 23.33 11.04
CA VAL A 10 12.83 22.51 10.00
C VAL A 10 12.36 23.39 8.85
N THR A 11 12.98 23.22 7.69
CA THR A 11 12.57 23.92 6.46
C THR A 11 11.49 23.14 5.71
N ALA A 12 11.65 21.82 5.59
CA ALA A 12 10.73 20.97 4.85
C ALA A 12 10.67 19.56 5.45
N VAL A 13 9.55 18.88 5.28
CA VAL A 13 9.35 17.49 5.69
C VAL A 13 8.71 16.72 4.54
N LEU A 14 9.31 15.60 4.14
CA LEU A 14 8.71 14.64 3.23
C LEU A 14 8.26 13.40 4.00
N HIS A 15 6.99 13.05 3.84
CA HIS A 15 6.39 11.85 4.40
C HIS A 15 6.05 10.89 3.26
N LEU A 16 6.91 9.87 3.09
CA LEU A 16 6.66 8.81 2.13
C LEU A 16 5.64 7.82 2.72
N ILE A 17 4.52 7.65 2.03
CA ILE A 17 3.49 6.69 2.42
C ILE A 17 3.22 5.72 1.29
N ASP A 18 2.84 4.49 1.65
CA ASP A 18 2.23 3.56 0.72
C ASP A 18 0.89 4.13 0.24
N GLY A 19 0.71 4.29 -1.07
CA GLY A 19 -0.46 4.96 -1.64
C GLY A 19 -1.78 4.25 -1.34
N LEU A 20 -1.73 2.93 -1.16
CA LEU A 20 -2.90 2.09 -0.89
C LEU A 20 -3.21 2.06 0.61
N THR A 21 -2.25 1.63 1.42
CA THR A 21 -2.44 1.39 2.86
C THR A 21 -2.29 2.65 3.73
N ARG A 22 -1.77 3.74 3.16
CA ARG A 22 -1.47 5.02 3.82
C ARG A 22 -0.46 4.90 4.98
N ARG A 23 0.27 3.80 5.09
CA ARG A 23 1.31 3.60 6.10
C ARG A 23 2.62 4.25 5.68
N THR A 24 3.40 4.69 6.66
CA THR A 24 4.74 5.23 6.40
C THR A 24 5.66 4.16 5.82
N VAL A 25 6.41 4.52 4.78
CA VAL A 25 7.50 3.68 4.26
C VAL A 25 8.73 3.87 5.13
N LEU A 26 9.10 2.84 5.89
CA LEU A 26 10.11 2.92 6.96
C LEU A 26 11.52 2.46 6.55
N ARG A 27 11.68 1.71 5.46
CA ARG A 27 12.95 1.12 5.05
C ARG A 27 13.17 1.26 3.55
N ASP A 28 14.42 1.19 3.13
CA ASP A 28 14.88 1.04 1.73
C ASP A 28 14.35 2.08 0.71
N ALA A 29 13.87 3.21 1.22
CA ALA A 29 13.54 4.40 0.46
C ALA A 29 14.47 5.52 0.89
N GLU A 30 14.94 6.30 -0.09
CA GLU A 30 15.83 7.44 0.10
C GLU A 30 15.22 8.68 -0.53
N VAL A 31 15.56 9.84 0.03
CA VAL A 31 15.19 11.14 -0.49
C VAL A 31 16.46 11.95 -0.64
N HIS A 32 16.63 12.55 -1.81
CA HIS A 32 17.74 13.43 -2.13
C HIS A 32 17.19 14.79 -2.52
N LEU A 33 17.75 15.87 -1.97
CA LEU A 33 17.45 17.22 -2.45
C LEU A 33 18.33 17.49 -3.68
N ASP A 34 17.72 17.95 -4.77
CA ASP A 34 18.43 18.40 -5.96
C ASP A 34 19.03 19.78 -5.67
N THR A 35 20.20 19.80 -5.03
CA THR A 35 20.95 21.02 -4.81
C THR A 35 21.90 21.18 -5.99
N ALA A 36 21.72 22.24 -6.78
CA ALA A 36 22.64 22.59 -7.87
C ALA A 36 24.04 22.99 -7.32
N GLY A 37 24.78 22.04 -6.75
CA GLY A 37 26.11 22.23 -6.16
C GLY A 37 26.16 22.85 -4.75
N ARG A 38 25.03 23.06 -4.06
CA ARG A 38 25.03 23.65 -2.71
C ARG A 38 25.34 22.59 -1.64
N ARG A 39 26.35 22.87 -0.81
CA ARG A 39 27.01 21.92 0.11
C ARG A 39 26.42 21.85 1.51
N GLU A 40 25.55 22.78 1.91
CA GLU A 40 25.12 22.93 3.31
C GLU A 40 23.62 22.68 3.45
N THR A 41 23.20 21.42 3.27
CA THR A 41 21.83 21.05 3.61
C THR A 41 21.78 19.69 4.24
N ARG A 42 21.27 19.64 5.47
CA ARG A 42 21.15 18.40 6.24
C ARG A 42 19.75 17.84 6.05
N LEU A 43 19.61 16.88 5.14
CA LEU A 43 18.42 16.05 5.03
C LEU A 43 18.61 14.82 5.92
N ILE A 44 17.78 14.68 6.95
CA ILE A 44 17.84 13.56 7.90
C ILE A 44 16.57 12.73 7.82
N ARG A 45 16.66 11.44 8.16
CA ARG A 45 15.49 10.60 8.40
C ARG A 45 15.29 10.43 9.90
N ASN A 46 14.11 10.78 10.40
CA ASN A 46 13.80 10.56 11.81
C ASN A 46 13.33 9.11 12.08
N ARG A 47 13.16 8.75 13.37
CA ARG A 47 12.71 7.41 13.78
C ARG A 47 11.31 7.05 13.29
N SER A 48 10.47 8.04 13.01
CA SER A 48 9.13 7.85 12.45
C SER A 48 9.12 7.69 10.93
N GLY A 49 10.29 7.71 10.28
CA GLY A 49 10.45 7.54 8.83
C GLY A 49 10.29 8.82 8.00
N LEU A 50 10.10 9.97 8.64
CA LEU A 50 10.00 11.28 7.96
C LEU A 50 11.38 11.76 7.51
N PHE A 51 11.45 12.31 6.31
CA PHE A 51 12.65 12.98 5.79
C PHE A 51 12.53 14.47 6.08
N VAL A 52 13.45 14.99 6.89
CA VAL A 52 13.40 16.35 7.41
C VAL A 52 14.59 17.13 6.87
N LEU A 53 14.30 18.20 6.14
CA LEU A 53 15.27 19.15 5.67
C LEU A 53 15.47 20.25 6.72
N LEU A 54 16.71 20.45 7.14
CA LEU A 54 17.08 21.41 8.16
C LEU A 54 17.87 22.58 7.58
N ASN A 55 17.61 23.78 8.09
CA ASN A 55 18.38 25.00 7.88
C ASN A 55 18.59 25.41 6.41
N HIS A 56 17.74 24.97 5.49
CA HIS A 56 17.78 25.42 4.10
C HIS A 56 17.16 26.81 3.97
N PRO A 57 17.69 27.70 3.09
CA PRO A 57 17.10 29.00 2.80
C PRO A 57 15.59 28.94 2.55
N ALA A 58 14.86 29.86 3.18
CA ALA A 58 13.42 29.99 3.02
C ALA A 58 13.06 30.65 1.68
N GLY A 59 11.85 30.37 1.18
CA GLY A 59 11.30 31.05 0.00
C GLY A 59 11.71 30.46 -1.36
N GLU A 60 12.57 29.45 -1.39
CA GLU A 60 12.98 28.76 -2.61
C GLU A 60 12.09 27.56 -2.93
N ASP A 61 11.96 27.24 -4.22
CA ASP A 61 11.36 25.99 -4.68
C ASP A 61 12.35 24.84 -4.45
N LEU A 62 11.93 23.84 -3.68
CA LEU A 62 12.77 22.69 -3.34
C LEU A 62 12.35 21.51 -4.20
N THR A 63 13.30 20.91 -4.92
CA THR A 63 13.07 19.73 -5.75
C THR A 63 13.71 18.51 -5.11
N PHE A 64 12.90 17.51 -4.78
CA PHE A 64 13.34 16.26 -4.18
C PHE A 64 13.24 15.12 -5.19
N ARG A 65 14.24 14.23 -5.16
CA ARG A 65 14.21 12.94 -5.87
C ARG A 65 14.02 11.84 -4.83
N VAL A 66 13.10 10.93 -5.11
CA VAL A 66 12.79 9.80 -4.22
C VAL A 66 13.21 8.52 -4.91
N THR A 67 14.08 7.75 -4.27
CA THR A 67 14.54 6.45 -4.75
C THR A 67 13.90 5.39 -3.85
N ALA A 68 12.89 4.68 -4.35
CA ALA A 68 12.10 3.73 -3.56
C ALA A 68 11.98 2.34 -4.21
N GLY A 69 12.72 2.10 -5.30
CA GLY A 69 12.70 0.84 -6.03
C GLY A 69 13.09 -0.37 -5.17
N ARG A 70 14.06 -0.20 -4.25
CA ARG A 70 14.49 -1.23 -3.30
C ARG A 70 13.44 -1.54 -2.23
N ALA A 71 12.61 -0.55 -1.87
CA ALA A 71 11.46 -0.72 -0.99
C ALA A 71 10.22 -1.32 -1.70
N GLY A 72 10.31 -1.66 -2.99
CA GLY A 72 9.21 -2.26 -3.75
C GLY A 72 8.22 -1.27 -4.36
N TYR A 73 8.60 0.01 -4.47
CA TYR A 73 7.74 1.05 -5.05
C TYR A 73 8.25 1.54 -6.40
N ARG A 74 7.33 2.05 -7.22
CA ARG A 74 7.70 2.84 -8.40
C ARG A 74 8.30 4.16 -7.93
N GLU A 75 9.37 4.58 -8.59
CA GLU A 75 10.00 5.86 -8.28
C GLU A 75 9.08 6.98 -8.78
N PRO A 76 8.59 7.86 -7.89
CA PRO A 76 7.83 9.00 -8.35
C PRO A 76 8.77 9.92 -9.13
N GLY A 77 8.20 10.69 -10.06
CA GLY A 77 8.94 11.79 -10.69
C GLY A 77 9.43 12.81 -9.64
N PRO A 78 10.31 13.75 -10.04
CA PRO A 78 10.79 14.80 -9.16
C PRO A 78 9.64 15.55 -8.47
N ILE A 79 9.80 15.80 -7.17
CA ILE A 79 8.78 16.42 -6.33
C ILE A 79 9.26 17.83 -6.01
N THR A 80 8.62 18.83 -6.61
CA THR A 80 8.93 20.23 -6.36
C THR A 80 7.82 20.90 -5.55
N PHE A 81 8.19 21.58 -4.46
CA PHE A 81 7.27 22.44 -3.71
C PHE A 81 8.01 23.54 -2.94
N ARG A 82 7.27 24.58 -2.51
CA ARG A 82 7.80 25.71 -1.75
C ARG A 82 7.26 25.69 -0.32
N PRO A 83 8.05 25.29 0.70
CA PRO A 83 7.55 25.12 2.06
C PRO A 83 6.88 26.35 2.68
N SER A 84 7.37 27.56 2.37
CA SER A 84 6.81 28.81 2.87
C SER A 84 5.44 29.16 2.28
N ARG A 85 5.06 28.55 1.15
CA ARG A 85 3.77 28.77 0.47
C ARG A 85 2.84 27.57 0.62
N ASP A 86 3.36 26.37 0.41
CA ASP A 86 2.58 25.14 0.30
C ASP A 86 2.51 24.36 1.63
N GLY A 87 3.22 24.83 2.66
CA GLY A 87 3.35 24.18 3.95
C GLY A 87 4.63 23.35 4.07
N VAL A 88 5.11 23.20 5.31
CA VAL A 88 6.37 22.51 5.62
C VAL A 88 6.30 21.01 5.30
N LEU A 89 5.14 20.39 5.44
CA LEU A 89 4.94 18.95 5.22
C LEU A 89 4.40 18.67 3.81
N ARG A 90 5.09 17.76 3.10
CA ARG A 90 4.63 17.16 1.85
C ARG A 90 4.46 15.66 2.02
N VAL A 91 3.24 15.16 1.79
CA VAL A 91 2.95 13.73 1.73
C VAL A 91 3.18 13.24 0.31
N VAL A 92 3.92 12.14 0.17
CA VAL A 92 4.24 11.51 -1.10
C VAL A 92 3.67 10.10 -1.07
N ALA A 93 2.57 9.89 -1.79
CA ALA A 93 1.98 8.58 -1.97
C ALA A 93 2.77 7.80 -3.02
N LEU A 94 3.40 6.71 -2.61
CA LEU A 94 4.17 5.82 -3.46
C LEU A 94 3.27 4.72 -4.02
N GLU A 95 3.35 4.51 -5.33
CA GLU A 95 2.70 3.39 -6.01
C GLU A 95 3.55 2.14 -5.85
N ARG A 96 2.97 1.06 -5.32
CA ARG A 96 3.67 -0.21 -5.18
C ARG A 96 3.90 -0.82 -6.57
N ARG A 97 5.05 -1.45 -6.79
CA ARG A 97 5.26 -2.24 -8.02
C ARG A 97 4.38 -3.48 -7.99
N ALA A 98 3.91 -3.91 -9.15
CA ALA A 98 3.06 -5.09 -9.26
C ALA A 98 3.76 -6.38 -8.80
N ASP A 99 5.09 -6.41 -8.78
CA ASP A 99 5.92 -7.55 -8.37
C ASP A 99 6.49 -7.42 -6.95
N ALA A 100 6.18 -6.34 -6.24
CA ALA A 100 6.62 -6.15 -4.86
C ALA A 100 5.62 -6.79 -3.89
N GLY A 101 6.11 -7.69 -3.03
CA GLY A 101 5.30 -8.26 -1.95
C GLY A 101 4.69 -7.18 -1.06
N PHE A 102 3.54 -7.46 -0.45
CA PHE A 102 2.96 -6.56 0.53
C PHE A 102 3.78 -6.62 1.83
N GLY A 103 4.09 -5.46 2.43
CA GLY A 103 4.79 -5.45 3.71
C GLY A 103 3.98 -6.14 4.81
N ASP A 104 4.64 -6.46 5.92
CA ASP A 104 4.19 -7.22 7.11
C ASP A 104 2.92 -6.69 7.83
N VAL A 105 1.88 -6.28 7.11
CA VAL A 105 0.64 -5.73 7.69
C VAL A 105 -0.54 -5.64 6.74
N ALA A 106 -0.33 -5.87 5.44
CA ALA A 106 -1.42 -5.91 4.47
C ALA A 106 -1.31 -7.19 3.63
N VAL A 107 -2.47 -7.73 3.31
CA VAL A 107 -2.66 -8.86 2.41
C VAL A 107 -3.41 -8.33 1.20
N LEU A 108 -3.00 -8.73 -0.01
CA LEU A 108 -3.73 -8.41 -1.22
C LEU A 108 -4.57 -9.61 -1.64
N VAL A 109 -5.86 -9.39 -1.87
CA VAL A 109 -6.78 -10.40 -2.37
C VAL A 109 -7.28 -9.97 -3.75
N ARG A 110 -7.15 -10.85 -4.75
CA ARG A 110 -7.55 -10.58 -6.12
C ARG A 110 -8.42 -11.69 -6.66
N GLY A 111 -9.38 -11.31 -7.50
CA GLY A 111 -10.21 -12.26 -8.21
C GLY A 111 -11.11 -11.55 -9.22
N THR A 112 -11.93 -12.36 -9.86
CA THR A 112 -12.96 -11.94 -10.81
C THR A 112 -14.31 -12.38 -10.27
N VAL A 113 -15.32 -11.52 -10.34
CA VAL A 113 -16.68 -11.79 -9.89
C VAL A 113 -17.61 -11.91 -11.10
N ILE A 114 -18.40 -12.99 -11.13
CA ILE A 114 -19.36 -13.28 -12.18
C ILE A 114 -20.74 -13.65 -11.59
N ARG A 115 -21.77 -13.68 -12.44
CA ARG A 115 -23.04 -14.36 -12.20
C ARG A 115 -23.26 -15.44 -13.26
N SER A 116 -23.70 -16.62 -12.85
CA SER A 116 -24.06 -17.73 -13.73
C SER A 116 -25.56 -17.99 -13.84
N GLY A 117 -26.40 -17.25 -13.10
CA GLY A 117 -27.85 -17.44 -13.02
C GLY A 117 -28.67 -17.16 -14.29
N GLY A 118 -28.02 -17.03 -15.45
CA GLY A 118 -28.63 -16.83 -16.76
C GLY A 118 -28.69 -18.12 -17.58
N GLU A 119 -28.33 -18.04 -18.87
CA GLU A 119 -28.25 -19.20 -19.75
C GLU A 119 -27.15 -20.19 -19.31
N PRO A 120 -27.38 -21.51 -19.37
CA PRO A 120 -26.38 -22.51 -19.03
C PRO A 120 -25.07 -22.29 -19.80
N GLY A 121 -23.98 -22.01 -19.09
CA GLY A 121 -22.65 -21.79 -19.66
C GLY A 121 -22.32 -20.32 -19.96
N VAL A 122 -23.25 -19.39 -19.78
CA VAL A 122 -22.98 -17.96 -19.83
C VAL A 122 -22.49 -17.48 -18.46
N ARG A 123 -21.39 -16.73 -18.46
CA ARG A 123 -20.75 -16.17 -17.26
C ARG A 123 -20.66 -14.67 -17.46
N GLU A 124 -21.45 -13.91 -16.70
CA GLU A 124 -21.52 -12.46 -16.83
C GLU A 124 -20.66 -11.78 -15.76
N PRO A 125 -19.65 -10.98 -16.13
CA PRO A 125 -18.89 -10.20 -15.17
C PRO A 125 -19.75 -9.19 -14.41
N VAL A 126 -19.50 -9.02 -13.11
CA VAL A 126 -20.25 -8.09 -12.27
C VAL A 126 -19.42 -6.84 -12.00
N ALA A 127 -19.73 -5.74 -12.69
CA ALA A 127 -19.05 -4.45 -12.53
C ALA A 127 -19.66 -3.58 -11.42
N GLY A 128 -18.84 -2.72 -10.81
CA GLY A 128 -19.30 -1.74 -9.81
C GLY A 128 -19.64 -2.31 -8.43
N LEU A 129 -19.39 -3.61 -8.20
CA LEU A 129 -19.67 -4.29 -6.94
C LEU A 129 -18.62 -3.93 -5.89
N THR A 130 -19.07 -3.57 -4.69
CA THR A 130 -18.16 -3.35 -3.57
C THR A 130 -17.77 -4.68 -2.93
N VAL A 131 -16.47 -4.93 -2.85
CA VAL A 131 -15.87 -6.07 -2.16
C VAL A 131 -15.17 -5.56 -0.91
N SER A 132 -15.46 -6.15 0.24
CA SER A 132 -14.81 -5.83 1.52
C SER A 132 -14.40 -7.10 2.26
N ALA A 133 -13.50 -6.98 3.24
CA ALA A 133 -13.07 -8.07 4.09
C ALA A 133 -13.32 -7.76 5.56
N GLU A 134 -13.71 -8.78 6.31
CA GLU A 134 -13.87 -8.76 7.75
C GLU A 134 -13.02 -9.89 8.38
N PRO A 135 -11.78 -9.58 8.81
CA PRO A 135 -11.01 -10.46 9.69
C PRO A 135 -11.55 -10.41 11.14
N PRO A 136 -11.23 -11.41 11.98
CA PRO A 136 -11.52 -11.41 13.40
C PRO A 136 -11.01 -10.14 14.09
N PRO A 137 -11.75 -9.60 15.08
CA PRO A 137 -11.40 -8.34 15.74
C PRO A 137 -9.96 -8.27 16.28
N GLU A 138 -9.43 -9.40 16.76
CA GLU A 138 -8.07 -9.54 17.28
C GLU A 138 -6.97 -9.41 16.20
N ALA A 139 -7.31 -9.71 14.95
CA ALA A 139 -6.42 -9.64 13.80
C ALA A 139 -6.76 -8.47 12.86
N ALA A 140 -7.88 -7.78 13.08
CA ALA A 140 -8.38 -6.74 12.20
C ALA A 140 -7.44 -5.52 12.16
N GLY A 141 -6.96 -5.20 10.96
CA GLY A 141 -6.30 -3.94 10.64
C GLY A 141 -7.24 -2.97 9.91
N ARG A 142 -6.65 -1.93 9.30
CA ARG A 142 -7.39 -1.05 8.39
C ARG A 142 -7.87 -1.83 7.18
N GLN A 143 -9.14 -1.66 6.84
CA GLN A 143 -9.75 -2.25 5.65
C GLN A 143 -9.82 -1.24 4.52
N PHE A 144 -9.61 -1.71 3.29
CA PHE A 144 -9.66 -0.90 2.08
C PHE A 144 -10.54 -1.59 1.05
N PRO A 145 -11.88 -1.39 1.10
CA PRO A 145 -12.80 -1.99 0.15
C PRO A 145 -12.40 -1.70 -1.30
N ALA A 146 -12.65 -2.66 -2.18
CA ALA A 146 -12.44 -2.54 -3.60
C ALA A 146 -13.78 -2.45 -4.33
N THR A 147 -13.77 -1.92 -5.54
CA THR A 147 -14.92 -1.96 -6.45
C THR A 147 -14.51 -2.74 -7.68
N THR A 148 -15.35 -3.66 -8.16
CA THR A 148 -15.07 -4.42 -9.39
C THR A 148 -15.11 -3.50 -10.61
N ASP A 149 -14.20 -3.74 -11.56
CA ASP A 149 -14.18 -3.03 -12.85
C ASP A 149 -15.17 -3.62 -13.88
N GLY A 150 -15.11 -3.15 -15.12
CA GLY A 150 -15.99 -3.60 -16.21
C GLY A 150 -15.86 -5.08 -16.56
N ASP A 151 -14.74 -5.71 -16.22
CA ASP A 151 -14.48 -7.12 -16.42
C ASP A 151 -14.74 -7.94 -15.14
N GLY A 152 -15.34 -7.32 -14.11
CA GLY A 152 -15.63 -7.96 -12.83
C GLY A 152 -14.40 -8.17 -11.93
N VAL A 153 -13.25 -7.58 -12.29
CA VAL A 153 -11.99 -7.79 -11.58
C VAL A 153 -11.91 -6.87 -10.35
N PHE A 154 -11.43 -7.41 -9.22
CA PHE A 154 -11.13 -6.63 -8.03
C PHE A 154 -9.72 -6.90 -7.48
N ALA A 155 -9.22 -5.92 -6.74
CA ALA A 155 -7.99 -6.02 -5.96
C ALA A 155 -8.21 -5.33 -4.60
N LEU A 156 -8.42 -6.14 -3.56
CA LEU A 156 -8.74 -5.73 -2.21
C LEU A 156 -7.50 -5.79 -1.32
N ALA A 157 -7.19 -4.70 -0.61
CA ALA A 157 -6.17 -4.72 0.43
C ALA A 157 -6.81 -4.90 1.81
N VAL A 158 -6.36 -5.93 2.52
CA VAL A 158 -6.84 -6.30 3.85
C VAL A 158 -5.72 -6.07 4.85
N GLY A 159 -5.92 -5.16 5.79
CA GLY A 159 -5.00 -5.00 6.91
C GLY A 159 -5.18 -6.16 7.89
N ILE A 160 -4.11 -6.91 8.14
CA ILE A 160 -4.08 -8.01 9.13
C ILE A 160 -2.96 -7.72 10.12
N THR A 161 -3.27 -7.76 11.41
CA THR A 161 -2.31 -7.58 12.50
C THR A 161 -2.03 -8.94 13.12
N VAL A 162 -0.78 -9.42 13.04
CA VAL A 162 -0.33 -10.64 13.71
C VAL A 162 0.54 -10.31 14.91
N ALA A 163 0.42 -11.12 15.97
CA ALA A 163 1.22 -10.96 17.18
C ALA A 163 2.72 -11.16 16.86
N PRO A 164 3.65 -10.39 17.47
CA PRO A 164 5.06 -10.35 17.06
C PRO A 164 5.88 -11.64 17.31
N LEU A 165 5.31 -12.63 18.01
CA LEU A 165 6.07 -13.73 18.62
C LEU A 165 5.66 -15.14 18.12
N GLY A 166 4.89 -15.23 17.04
CA GLY A 166 4.50 -16.52 16.44
C GLY A 166 4.73 -16.56 14.93
N GLU A 167 4.86 -17.77 14.38
CA GLU A 167 4.71 -17.96 12.93
C GLU A 167 3.34 -17.42 12.49
N PRO A 168 3.25 -16.66 11.38
CA PRO A 168 1.97 -16.13 10.93
C PRO A 168 1.05 -17.28 10.53
N ALA A 169 0.11 -17.62 11.42
CA ALA A 169 -0.97 -18.54 11.12
C ALA A 169 -1.93 -17.91 10.11
N PRO A 170 -2.61 -18.70 9.27
CA PRO A 170 -3.69 -18.18 8.43
C PRO A 170 -4.77 -17.53 9.30
N VAL A 171 -5.24 -16.36 8.87
CA VAL A 171 -6.28 -15.60 9.56
C VAL A 171 -7.60 -15.84 8.85
N PRO A 172 -8.58 -16.48 9.50
CA PRO A 172 -9.90 -16.68 8.89
C PRO A 172 -10.49 -15.30 8.60
N THR A 173 -11.05 -15.09 7.42
CA THR A 173 -11.56 -13.78 6.98
C THR A 173 -12.82 -14.02 6.17
N VAL A 174 -13.84 -13.18 6.34
CA VAL A 174 -15.02 -13.18 5.50
C VAL A 174 -14.88 -12.10 4.44
N LEU A 175 -14.97 -12.46 3.15
CA LEU A 175 -15.16 -11.50 2.07
C LEU A 175 -16.65 -11.28 1.86
N HIS A 176 -17.04 -10.01 1.84
CA HIS A 176 -18.39 -9.57 1.52
C HIS A 176 -18.42 -9.02 0.11
N PHE A 177 -19.31 -9.57 -0.73
CA PHE A 177 -19.58 -9.12 -2.09
C PHE A 177 -20.92 -8.38 -2.10
N GLY A 178 -20.93 -7.17 -1.52
CA GLY A 178 -22.16 -6.42 -1.28
C GLY A 178 -23.15 -7.18 -0.38
N ALA A 179 -24.44 -7.11 -0.71
CA ALA A 179 -25.48 -7.89 -0.04
C ALA A 179 -25.73 -9.27 -0.68
N ASP A 180 -24.97 -9.62 -1.73
CA ASP A 180 -25.25 -10.77 -2.57
C ASP A 180 -24.66 -12.06 -2.00
N ARG A 181 -23.42 -12.02 -1.50
CA ARG A 181 -22.70 -13.23 -1.07
C ARG A 181 -21.57 -12.94 -0.10
N ASP A 182 -21.42 -13.84 0.87
CA ASP A 182 -20.27 -13.91 1.76
C ASP A 182 -19.42 -15.14 1.47
N VAL A 183 -18.10 -14.99 1.54
CA VAL A 183 -17.13 -16.05 1.26
C VAL A 183 -16.10 -16.13 2.38
N ALA A 184 -16.09 -17.23 3.12
CA ALA A 184 -15.07 -17.50 4.12
C ALA A 184 -13.77 -17.99 3.45
N ILE A 185 -12.66 -17.37 3.81
CA ILE A 185 -11.32 -17.67 3.31
C ILE A 185 -10.29 -17.58 4.43
N ASP A 186 -9.12 -18.19 4.22
CA ASP A 186 -7.98 -18.01 5.11
C ASP A 186 -6.94 -17.10 4.43
N LEU A 187 -6.60 -16.01 5.11
CA LEU A 187 -5.62 -15.04 4.64
C LEU A 187 -4.31 -15.20 5.39
N GLU A 188 -3.26 -15.47 4.64
CA GLU A 188 -1.89 -15.43 5.12
C GLU A 188 -1.35 -14.00 5.07
N HIS A 189 -0.86 -13.54 6.21
CA HIS A 189 -0.30 -12.22 6.40
C HIS A 189 0.87 -11.91 5.45
N GLY A 190 0.90 -10.69 4.88
CA GLY A 190 1.96 -10.21 3.99
C GLY A 190 2.01 -10.88 2.61
N ARG A 191 1.00 -11.70 2.26
CA ARG A 191 0.96 -12.41 0.97
C ARG A 191 -0.07 -11.84 0.01
N GLU A 192 0.15 -12.11 -1.28
CA GLU A 192 -0.87 -11.96 -2.30
C GLU A 192 -1.65 -13.28 -2.43
N HIS A 193 -2.97 -13.16 -2.49
CA HIS A 193 -3.92 -14.25 -2.61
C HIS A 193 -4.76 -14.00 -3.86
N VAL A 194 -4.54 -14.82 -4.89
CA VAL A 194 -5.27 -14.71 -6.16
C VAL A 194 -6.18 -15.91 -6.28
N PHE A 195 -7.49 -15.69 -6.40
CA PHE A 195 -8.44 -16.77 -6.62
C PHE A 195 -8.11 -17.54 -7.92
N ALA A 196 -8.11 -18.86 -7.84
CA ALA A 196 -7.77 -19.76 -8.95
C ALA A 196 -8.85 -19.83 -10.04
N ALA A 197 -10.06 -19.37 -9.71
CA ALA A 197 -11.22 -19.35 -10.58
C ALA A 197 -12.13 -18.19 -10.17
N ASP A 198 -13.07 -17.83 -11.06
CA ASP A 198 -14.03 -16.77 -10.82
C ASP A 198 -14.95 -17.08 -9.63
N ILE A 199 -15.33 -16.05 -8.90
CA ILE A 199 -16.29 -16.09 -7.81
C ILE A 199 -17.67 -15.88 -8.42
N ASP A 200 -18.49 -16.93 -8.40
CA ASP A 200 -19.84 -16.89 -8.93
C ASP A 200 -20.83 -16.51 -7.83
N LEU A 201 -21.46 -15.33 -7.92
CA LEU A 201 -22.38 -14.86 -6.87
C LEU A 201 -23.62 -15.75 -6.69
N ASP A 202 -24.02 -16.49 -7.73
CA ASP A 202 -25.18 -17.38 -7.68
C ASP A 202 -24.80 -18.82 -7.27
N GLY A 203 -23.49 -19.10 -7.17
CA GLY A 203 -22.95 -20.41 -6.80
C GLY A 203 -22.63 -20.54 -5.31
N ASP A 204 -22.43 -21.78 -4.86
CA ASP A 204 -22.04 -22.11 -3.48
C ASP A 204 -20.52 -22.37 -3.32
N THR A 205 -19.83 -22.59 -4.44
CA THR A 205 -18.41 -22.99 -4.43
C THR A 205 -17.50 -21.80 -4.12
N VAL A 206 -16.53 -22.01 -3.23
CA VAL A 206 -15.48 -21.05 -2.90
C VAL A 206 -14.20 -21.41 -3.65
N PRO A 207 -13.73 -20.59 -4.61
CA PRO A 207 -12.48 -20.86 -5.30
C PRO A 207 -11.30 -20.84 -4.34
N ARG A 208 -10.31 -21.72 -4.56
CA ARG A 208 -9.06 -21.73 -3.78
C ARG A 208 -8.12 -20.62 -4.24
N PHE A 209 -7.16 -20.25 -3.40
CA PHE A 209 -6.08 -19.38 -3.84
C PHE A 209 -5.02 -20.14 -4.64
N THR A 210 -4.51 -19.49 -5.68
CA THR A 210 -3.18 -19.76 -6.24
C THR A 210 -2.19 -18.90 -5.48
N HIS A 211 -1.53 -19.46 -4.47
CA HIS A 211 -0.36 -18.77 -3.92
C HIS A 211 0.73 -18.85 -4.98
N GLN A 212 1.07 -17.72 -5.62
CA GLN A 212 2.35 -17.62 -6.30
C GLN A 212 3.41 -17.76 -5.21
N THR A 213 3.98 -18.96 -5.09
CA THR A 213 5.15 -19.17 -4.26
C THR A 213 6.29 -18.40 -4.92
N GLY A 214 6.51 -17.17 -4.46
CA GLY A 214 7.72 -16.41 -4.69
C GLY A 214 8.92 -17.06 -4.00
N ARG A 215 9.16 -18.35 -4.24
CA ARG A 215 10.49 -18.94 -4.07
C ARG A 215 11.26 -18.64 -5.34
N SER A 216 11.92 -17.48 -5.36
CA SER A 216 13.26 -17.45 -5.94
C SER A 216 14.17 -18.26 -5.00
N ALA A 217 14.03 -19.58 -5.08
CA ALA A 217 15.13 -20.45 -4.75
C ALA A 217 16.13 -20.28 -5.89
N ARG A 218 17.24 -19.59 -5.63
CA ARG A 218 18.50 -19.95 -6.28
C ARG A 218 19.65 -19.85 -5.29
N PRO A 219 20.54 -20.88 -5.25
CA PRO A 219 21.92 -20.69 -4.83
C PRO A 219 22.66 -19.72 -5.77
#